data_AF-A0A0C1QY64-F1
#
_entry.id   AF-A0A0C1QY64-F1
#
_cell.length_a   1.000
_cell.length_b   1.000
_cell.length_c   1.000
_cell.angle_alpha   90.00
_cell.angle_beta   90.00
_cell.angle_gamma   90.00
#
_symmetry.space_group_name_H-M   'P 1'
#
loop_
_entity.id
_entity.type
_entity.pdbx_description
1 polymer ?
#
loop_
_entity_poly.entity_id
_entity_poly.type
_entity_poly.pdbx_seq_one_letter_code
_entity_poly.pdbx_strand_id
1 'polypeptide(L)'
;WQAFRQRFRWTAGVGGNHDSFGRTQQEFRAFQDAKGINYLDGNITCLDGLRIAGISGIIGKSTKPFRRSEKDFRKLLVQLLDRSPDIFVLHEGPNDVEAKLMGNESIRAELVKGNDLLVICGHSHWKVPMIALSKGIQVLNVDTRVVVMVAE
;
A
#
# COMPACT_ATOMS: atom_id res chain seq x y z
N TRP A 1 6.63 3.54 -12.57
CA TRP A 1 5.47 2.76 -13.03
C TRP A 1 5.53 2.44 -14.52
N GLN A 2 5.47 3.43 -15.41
CA GLN A 2 5.61 3.20 -16.87
C GLN A 2 6.89 2.43 -17.25
N ALA A 3 8.03 2.77 -16.64
CA ALA A 3 9.29 2.05 -16.87
C ALA A 3 9.23 0.59 -16.36
N PHE A 4 8.55 0.32 -15.24
CA PHE A 4 8.41 -1.04 -14.70
C PHE A 4 7.53 -1.90 -15.61
N ARG A 5 6.39 -1.40 -16.09
CA ARG A 5 5.52 -2.18 -16.99
C ARG A 5 6.16 -2.55 -18.33
N GLN A 6 7.23 -1.85 -18.74
CA GLN A 6 7.98 -2.19 -19.95
C GLN A 6 8.92 -3.38 -19.74
N ARG A 7 9.24 -3.72 -18.48
CA ARG A 7 10.21 -4.77 -18.12
C ARG A 7 9.58 -5.94 -17.38
N PHE A 8 8.46 -5.70 -16.69
CA PHE A 8 7.76 -6.70 -15.90
C PHE A 8 6.37 -6.95 -16.47
N ARG A 9 5.89 -8.19 -16.34
CA ARG A 9 4.59 -8.64 -16.85
C ARG A 9 3.43 -7.76 -16.35
N TRP A 10 3.51 -7.31 -15.11
CA TRP A 10 2.57 -6.37 -14.50
C TRP A 10 3.30 -5.50 -13.48
N THR A 11 2.73 -4.35 -13.18
CA THR A 11 3.12 -3.47 -12.08
C THR A 11 1.87 -3.15 -11.28
N ALA A 12 1.89 -3.41 -9.97
CA ALA A 12 0.84 -3.00 -9.04
C ALA A 12 1.42 -2.03 -8.03
N GLY A 13 0.64 -1.04 -7.61
CA GLY A 13 1.13 -0.06 -6.64
C GLY A 13 0.07 0.90 -6.16
N VAL A 14 0.44 1.73 -5.21
CA VAL A 14 -0.36 2.81 -4.65
C VAL A 14 0.37 4.13 -4.82
N GLY A 15 -0.37 5.22 -5.02
CA GLY A 15 0.22 6.56 -5.04
C GLY A 15 0.63 7.02 -3.65
N GLY A 16 1.77 7.66 -3.54
CA GLY A 16 2.17 8.40 -2.35
C GLY A 16 1.47 9.76 -2.25
N ASN A 17 1.61 10.42 -1.11
CA ASN A 17 0.95 11.72 -0.87
C ASN A 17 1.55 12.90 -1.64
N HIS A 18 2.62 12.67 -2.41
CA HIS A 18 3.30 13.64 -3.26
C HIS A 18 3.27 13.24 -4.74
N ASP A 19 2.65 12.11 -5.08
CA ASP A 19 2.59 11.66 -6.46
C ASP A 19 1.65 12.54 -7.29
N SER A 20 1.94 12.58 -8.59
CA SER A 20 1.10 13.16 -9.63
C SER A 20 1.09 12.21 -10.81
N PHE A 21 -0.12 11.85 -11.26
CA PHE A 21 -0.33 10.91 -12.37
C PHE A 21 -0.84 11.63 -13.63
N GLY A 22 -0.40 12.87 -13.83
CA GLY A 22 -0.91 13.76 -14.86
C GLY A 22 -1.34 15.10 -14.28
N ARG A 23 -1.62 16.05 -15.18
CA ARG A 23 -2.12 17.40 -14.84
C ARG A 23 -3.64 17.48 -14.90
N THR A 24 -4.27 16.54 -15.60
CA THR A 24 -5.72 16.49 -15.82
C THR A 24 -6.31 15.16 -15.34
N GLN A 25 -7.62 15.16 -15.06
CA GLN A 25 -8.34 13.94 -14.71
C GLN A 25 -8.31 12.90 -15.85
N GLN A 26 -8.26 13.36 -17.10
CA GLN A 26 -8.18 12.48 -18.27
C GLN A 26 -6.83 11.77 -18.35
N GLU A 27 -5.72 12.47 -18.11
CA GLU A 27 -4.39 11.86 -18.05
C GLU A 27 -4.31 10.84 -16.90
N PHE A 28 -4.90 11.15 -15.74
CA PHE A 28 -4.92 10.21 -14.63
C PHE A 28 -5.73 8.95 -14.98
N ARG A 29 -6.91 9.10 -15.59
CA ARG A 29 -7.68 7.94 -16.09
C ARG A 29 -6.88 7.14 -17.12
N ALA A 30 -6.24 7.80 -18.07
CA ALA A 30 -5.39 7.14 -19.06
C ALA A 30 -4.22 6.38 -18.41
N PHE A 31 -3.66 6.88 -17.30
CA PHE A 31 -2.68 6.17 -16.49
C PHE A 31 -3.29 4.93 -15.80
N GLN A 32 -4.48 5.06 -15.21
CA GLN A 32 -5.18 3.95 -14.55
C GLN A 32 -5.56 2.83 -15.53
N ASP A 33 -5.98 3.21 -16.74
CA ASP A 33 -6.38 2.29 -17.81
C ASP A 33 -5.19 1.72 -18.61
N ALA A 34 -3.97 2.17 -18.30
CA ALA A 34 -2.78 1.75 -19.02
C ALA A 34 -2.51 0.25 -18.80
N LYS A 35 -2.55 -0.55 -19.88
CA LYS A 35 -2.24 -1.99 -19.82
C LYS A 35 -0.92 -2.25 -19.08
N GLY A 36 -0.95 -3.22 -18.17
CA GLY A 36 0.18 -3.62 -17.33
C GLY A 36 0.35 -2.77 -16.06
N ILE A 37 -0.43 -1.70 -15.87
CA ILE A 37 -0.52 -0.93 -14.64
C ILE A 37 -1.75 -1.36 -13.86
N ASN A 38 -1.58 -1.65 -12.58
CA ASN A 38 -2.63 -1.93 -11.62
C ASN A 38 -2.52 -0.88 -10.51
N TYR A 39 -3.17 0.27 -10.72
CA TYR A 39 -3.25 1.30 -9.70
C TYR A 39 -4.26 0.88 -8.62
N LEU A 40 -3.80 0.85 -7.37
CA LEU A 40 -4.57 0.38 -6.22
C LEU A 40 -4.91 1.55 -5.30
N ASP A 41 -6.20 1.80 -5.13
CA ASP A 41 -6.71 2.86 -4.26
C ASP A 41 -8.14 2.55 -3.78
N GLY A 42 -8.25 1.72 -2.75
CA GLY A 42 -9.54 1.24 -2.25
C GLY A 42 -10.09 0.03 -3.02
N ASN A 43 -9.22 -0.68 -3.77
CA ASN A 43 -9.56 -1.85 -4.55
C ASN A 43 -8.52 -2.97 -4.37
N ILE A 44 -8.84 -4.13 -4.94
CA ILE A 44 -8.00 -5.34 -4.96
C ILE A 44 -7.91 -5.84 -6.40
N THR A 45 -6.77 -6.40 -6.75
CA THR A 45 -6.54 -7.11 -8.02
C THR A 45 -6.05 -8.52 -7.74
N CYS A 46 -6.21 -9.42 -8.71
CA CYS A 46 -5.62 -10.76 -8.67
C CYS A 46 -4.61 -10.89 -9.80
N LEU A 47 -3.34 -11.06 -9.47
CA LEU A 47 -2.23 -11.12 -10.42
C LEU A 47 -1.43 -12.38 -10.12
N ASP A 48 -1.38 -13.30 -11.09
CA ASP A 48 -0.65 -14.58 -10.97
C ASP A 48 -1.02 -15.38 -9.71
N GLY A 49 -2.30 -15.37 -9.35
CA GLY A 49 -2.84 -16.08 -8.19
C GLY A 49 -2.73 -15.31 -6.87
N LEU A 50 -2.05 -14.16 -6.84
CA LEU A 50 -1.93 -13.31 -5.66
C LEU A 50 -3.00 -12.23 -5.64
N ARG A 51 -3.74 -12.13 -4.54
CA ARG A 51 -4.68 -11.04 -4.27
C ARG A 51 -3.94 -9.88 -3.63
N ILE A 52 -3.84 -8.78 -4.37
CA ILE A 52 -3.11 -7.58 -3.97
C ILE A 52 -4.10 -6.44 -3.76
N ALA A 53 -4.27 -6.02 -2.52
CA ALA A 53 -5.06 -4.85 -2.14
C ALA A 53 -4.16 -3.62 -1.99
N GLY A 54 -4.73 -2.43 -2.15
CA GLY A 54 -3.99 -1.22 -1.82
C GLY A 54 -4.84 0.03 -1.63
N ILE A 55 -4.28 0.96 -0.85
CA ILE A 55 -4.86 2.28 -0.59
C ILE A 55 -3.77 3.32 -0.83
N SER A 56 -4.04 4.28 -1.70
CA SER A 56 -3.12 5.38 -2.00
C SER A 56 -3.20 6.50 -0.97
N GLY A 57 -2.13 7.27 -0.84
CA GLY A 57 -2.05 8.44 0.00
C GLY A 57 -1.89 8.11 1.49
N ILE A 58 -2.20 9.11 2.32
CA ILE A 58 -2.06 9.05 3.79
C ILE A 58 -3.34 9.52 4.48
N ILE A 59 -3.43 9.28 5.79
CA ILE A 59 -4.40 9.91 6.67
C ILE A 59 -4.03 11.39 6.83
N GLY A 60 -5.02 12.27 6.67
CA GLY A 60 -4.82 13.71 6.80
C GLY A 60 -6.01 14.54 6.32
N LYS A 61 -5.76 15.82 6.05
CA LYS A 61 -6.79 16.76 5.58
C LYS A 61 -7.25 16.38 4.17
N SER A 62 -8.52 16.02 4.02
CA SER A 62 -9.14 15.61 2.75
C SER A 62 -9.16 16.69 1.66
N THR A 63 -8.96 17.96 2.04
CA THR A 63 -8.82 19.07 1.10
C THR A 63 -7.48 19.08 0.35
N LYS A 64 -6.53 18.24 0.76
CA LYS A 64 -5.23 18.08 0.10
C LYS A 64 -5.23 16.79 -0.75
N PRO A 65 -4.57 16.79 -1.92
CA PRO A 65 -4.42 15.59 -2.74
C PRO A 65 -3.82 14.42 -1.95
N PHE A 66 -4.26 13.20 -2.30
CA PHE A 66 -3.79 11.94 -1.71
C PHE A 66 -3.82 11.92 -0.19
N ARG A 67 -4.85 12.55 0.39
CA ARG A 67 -5.13 12.50 1.83
C ARG A 67 -6.60 12.16 2.06
N ARG A 68 -6.85 11.26 2.99
CA ARG A 68 -8.20 10.89 3.43
C ARG A 68 -8.37 11.17 4.92
N SER A 69 -9.60 11.39 5.34
CA SER A 69 -9.90 11.38 6.76
C SER A 69 -9.53 10.02 7.35
N GLU A 70 -9.14 9.98 8.62
CA GLU A 70 -8.82 8.72 9.30
C GLU A 70 -9.99 7.74 9.23
N LYS A 71 -11.22 8.23 9.42
CA LYS A 71 -12.45 7.44 9.35
C LYS A 71 -12.61 6.76 8.00
N ASP A 72 -12.41 7.49 6.90
CA ASP A 72 -12.58 6.95 5.56
C ASP A 72 -11.46 5.97 5.21
N PHE A 73 -10.22 6.27 5.64
CA PHE A 73 -9.08 5.38 5.43
C PHE A 73 -9.28 4.04 6.14
N ARG A 74 -9.63 4.07 7.44
CA ARG A 74 -9.92 2.87 8.23
C ARG A 74 -11.06 2.07 7.65
N LYS A 75 -12.13 2.73 7.20
CA LYS A 75 -13.27 2.06 6.55
C LYS A 75 -12.83 1.28 5.31
N LEU A 76 -12.04 1.90 4.43
CA LEU A 76 -11.51 1.22 3.24
C LEU A 76 -10.59 0.06 3.61
N LEU A 77 -9.73 0.26 4.62
CA LEU A 77 -8.79 -0.76 5.04
C LEU A 77 -9.50 -1.99 5.61
N VAL A 78 -10.52 -1.81 6.46
CA VAL A 78 -11.37 -2.92 6.93
C VAL A 78 -12.07 -3.62 5.78
N GLN A 79 -12.70 -2.87 4.88
CA GLN A 79 -13.40 -3.45 3.71
C GLN A 79 -12.47 -4.27 2.81
N LEU A 80 -11.21 -3.88 2.69
CA LEU A 80 -10.23 -4.63 1.92
C LEU A 80 -9.71 -5.84 2.68
N LEU A 81 -9.47 -5.72 4.00
CA LEU A 81 -9.08 -6.87 4.84
C LEU A 81 -10.15 -7.97 4.86
N ASP A 82 -11.44 -7.62 4.86
CA ASP A 82 -12.56 -8.57 4.78
C ASP A 82 -12.56 -9.39 3.47
N ARG A 83 -11.82 -8.94 2.46
CA ARG A 83 -11.61 -9.65 1.19
C ARG A 83 -10.36 -10.53 1.20
N SER A 84 -9.71 -10.64 2.36
CA SER A 84 -8.54 -11.46 2.69
C SER A 84 -7.38 -11.31 1.71
N PRO A 85 -6.84 -10.12 1.40
CA PRO A 85 -5.71 -10.02 0.48
C PRO A 85 -4.51 -10.85 0.97
N ASP A 86 -3.70 -11.33 0.04
CA ASP A 86 -2.43 -11.99 0.38
C ASP A 86 -1.33 -10.92 0.58
N ILE A 87 -1.43 -9.81 -0.18
CA ILE A 87 -0.55 -8.64 -0.07
C ILE A 87 -1.40 -7.36 0.07
N PHE A 88 -1.05 -6.50 1.03
CA PHE A 88 -1.63 -5.16 1.19
C PHE A 88 -0.56 -4.09 0.97
N VAL A 89 -0.70 -3.30 -0.09
CA VAL A 89 0.21 -2.18 -0.38
C VAL A 89 -0.36 -0.88 0.17
N LEU A 90 0.42 -0.17 0.96
CA LEU A 90 0.09 1.13 1.55
C LEU A 90 1.22 2.12 1.30
N HIS A 91 0.93 3.42 1.24
CA HIS A 91 1.99 4.42 1.32
C HIS A 91 2.32 4.72 2.78
N GLU A 92 1.33 5.11 3.59
CA GLU A 92 1.48 5.21 5.04
C GLU A 92 1.23 3.85 5.70
N GLY A 93 2.25 3.33 6.40
CA GLY A 93 2.19 2.07 7.12
C GLY A 93 1.77 2.20 8.59
N PRO A 94 1.65 1.06 9.30
CA PRO A 94 1.45 1.03 10.75
C PRO A 94 2.68 1.60 11.48
N ASN A 95 2.55 1.91 12.77
CA ASN A 95 3.71 2.08 13.65
C ASN A 95 4.13 0.75 14.31
N ASP A 96 5.24 0.78 15.05
CA ASP A 96 5.57 -0.21 16.07
C ASP A 96 6.05 0.52 17.33
N VAL A 97 5.26 0.46 18.40
CA VAL A 97 5.55 1.20 19.64
C VAL A 97 6.74 0.60 20.39
N GLU A 98 6.86 -0.73 20.42
CA GLU A 98 7.92 -1.42 21.16
C GLU A 98 9.27 -1.24 20.46
N ALA A 99 9.29 -1.42 19.14
CA ALA A 99 10.49 -1.22 18.33
C ALA A 99 10.82 0.26 18.05
N LYS A 100 9.93 1.18 18.47
CA LYS A 100 9.99 2.64 18.24
C LYS A 100 10.07 2.98 16.75
N LEU A 101 9.26 2.34 15.93
CA LEU A 101 9.16 2.59 14.50
C LEU A 101 7.97 3.49 14.20
N MET A 102 8.21 4.53 13.40
CA MET A 102 7.25 5.57 13.08
C MET A 102 6.17 5.09 12.12
N GLY A 103 4.94 5.55 12.30
CA GLY A 103 3.84 5.22 11.41
C GLY A 103 2.50 5.54 12.06
N ASN A 104 1.43 4.98 11.53
CA ASN A 104 0.08 5.30 11.97
C ASN A 104 -0.50 4.21 12.87
N GLU A 105 -0.84 4.56 14.12
CA GLU A 105 -1.43 3.63 15.07
C GLU A 105 -2.81 3.12 14.63
N SER A 106 -3.63 3.99 14.04
CA SER A 106 -4.96 3.60 13.56
C SER A 106 -4.88 2.59 12.41
N ILE A 107 -3.84 2.66 11.57
CA ILE A 107 -3.58 1.63 10.54
C ILE A 107 -3.17 0.32 11.23
N ARG A 108 -2.24 0.37 12.20
CA ARG A 108 -1.83 -0.82 12.97
C ARG A 108 -3.01 -1.53 13.61
N ALA A 109 -3.88 -0.78 14.28
CA ALA A 109 -5.03 -1.31 15.02
C ALA A 109 -6.03 -2.08 14.15
N GLU A 110 -6.14 -1.72 12.87
CA GLU A 110 -6.98 -2.43 11.92
C GLU A 110 -6.24 -3.62 11.28
N LEU A 111 -4.96 -3.47 10.92
CA LEU A 111 -4.17 -4.55 10.31
C LEU A 111 -4.13 -5.81 11.19
N VAL A 112 -3.95 -5.67 12.51
CA VAL A 112 -3.89 -6.80 13.47
C VAL A 112 -5.19 -7.62 13.58
N LYS A 113 -6.27 -7.20 12.91
CA LYS A 113 -7.51 -7.96 12.79
C LYS A 113 -7.45 -9.02 11.69
N GLY A 114 -6.56 -8.86 10.70
CA GLY A 114 -6.30 -9.84 9.65
C GLY A 114 -5.46 -11.03 10.13
N ASN A 115 -5.01 -11.84 9.18
CA ASN A 115 -4.16 -13.00 9.36
C ASN A 115 -3.32 -13.26 8.09
N ASP A 116 -2.15 -13.87 8.25
CA ASP A 116 -1.30 -14.39 7.16
C ASP A 116 -1.12 -13.40 5.98
N LEU A 117 -0.84 -12.15 6.33
CA LEU A 117 -0.84 -11.01 5.40
C LEU A 117 0.55 -10.39 5.27
N LEU A 118 1.02 -10.17 4.04
CA LEU A 118 2.16 -9.31 3.78
C LEU A 118 1.71 -7.87 3.54
N VAL A 119 2.09 -6.95 4.41
CA VAL A 119 1.88 -5.51 4.25
C VAL A 119 3.16 -4.88 3.71
N ILE A 120 3.07 -4.16 2.59
CA ILE A 120 4.18 -3.39 2.02
C ILE A 120 3.88 -1.91 2.20
N CYS A 121 4.77 -1.17 2.85
CA CYS A 121 4.57 0.25 3.13
C CYS A 121 5.82 1.11 2.90
N GLY A 122 5.67 2.43 3.01
CA GLY A 122 6.77 3.38 2.97
C GLY A 122 6.49 4.59 3.86
N HIS A 123 6.73 5.78 3.31
CA HIS A 123 6.48 7.10 3.91
C HIS A 123 7.32 7.46 5.15
N SER A 124 7.37 6.56 6.13
CA SER A 124 8.10 6.74 7.38
C SER A 124 9.36 5.90 7.38
N HIS A 125 10.51 6.53 7.59
CA HIS A 125 11.77 5.82 7.65
C HIS A 125 11.86 4.87 8.85
N TRP A 126 12.19 3.60 8.59
CA TRP A 126 12.48 2.60 9.62
C TRP A 126 13.94 2.16 9.56
N LYS A 127 14.54 1.94 10.74
CA LYS A 127 15.91 1.37 10.87
C LYS A 127 15.99 -0.09 10.42
N VAL A 128 14.91 -0.85 10.60
CA VAL A 128 14.76 -2.24 10.15
C VAL A 128 13.75 -2.30 9.00
N PRO A 129 13.99 -3.09 7.95
CA PRO A 129 13.11 -3.13 6.79
C PRO A 129 11.82 -3.89 7.05
N MET A 130 11.80 -4.79 8.04
CA MET A 130 10.70 -5.72 8.23
C MET A 130 10.44 -5.98 9.71
N ILE A 131 9.17 -6.09 10.08
CA ILE A 131 8.70 -6.58 11.38
C ILE A 131 7.61 -7.63 11.17
N ALA A 132 7.33 -8.39 12.21
CA ALA A 132 6.15 -9.25 12.30
C ALA A 132 5.16 -8.63 13.29
N LEU A 133 3.88 -8.65 12.93
CA LEU A 133 2.77 -8.42 13.85
C LEU A 133 2.16 -9.78 14.24
N SER A 134 1.05 -9.76 14.98
CA SER A 134 0.35 -10.99 15.37
C SER A 134 -0.24 -11.74 14.17
N LYS A 135 -0.58 -13.03 14.38
CA LYS A 135 -1.33 -13.86 13.40
C LYS A 135 -0.69 -13.97 12.01
N GLY A 136 0.62 -14.10 11.94
CA GLY A 136 1.34 -14.31 10.67
C GLY A 136 1.44 -13.06 9.78
N ILE A 137 1.05 -11.88 10.30
CA ILE A 137 1.16 -10.63 9.55
C ILE A 137 2.62 -10.17 9.53
N GLN A 138 3.12 -9.82 8.35
CA GLN A 138 4.44 -9.25 8.16
C GLN A 138 4.33 -7.85 7.57
N VAL A 139 5.14 -6.90 8.05
CA VAL A 139 5.18 -5.53 7.51
C VAL A 139 6.57 -5.27 6.95
N LEU A 140 6.65 -5.12 5.63
CA LEU A 140 7.85 -4.76 4.89
C LEU A 140 7.81 -3.28 4.54
N ASN A 141 8.66 -2.48 5.18
CA ASN A 141 8.83 -1.07 4.87
C ASN A 141 9.94 -0.88 3.83
N VAL A 142 9.56 -0.41 2.65
CA VAL A 142 10.44 -0.19 1.50
C VAL A 142 10.84 1.28 1.31
N ASP A 143 10.63 2.14 2.32
CA ASP A 143 11.07 3.53 2.28
C ASP A 143 12.57 3.60 1.93
N THR A 144 12.89 4.33 0.85
CA THR A 144 14.25 4.47 0.29
C THR A 144 14.94 3.16 -0.11
N ARG A 145 14.19 2.06 -0.31
CA ARG A 145 14.72 0.72 -0.57
C ARG A 145 14.11 0.09 -1.80
N VAL A 146 14.88 -0.82 -2.41
CA VAL A 146 14.38 -1.79 -3.38
C VAL A 146 14.55 -3.17 -2.76
N VAL A 147 13.46 -3.92 -2.68
CA VAL A 147 13.46 -5.31 -2.21
C VAL A 147 13.18 -6.19 -3.41
N VAL A 148 14.11 -7.11 -3.68
CA VAL A 148 13.99 -8.11 -4.75
C VAL A 148 13.72 -9.45 -4.08
N MET A 149 12.54 -10.01 -4.33
CA MET A 149 12.21 -11.36 -3.90
C MET A 149 12.59 -12.33 -5.01
N VAL A 150 13.37 -13.34 -4.68
CA VAL A 150 13.75 -14.43 -5.56
C VAL A 150 13.08 -15.70 -5.05
N ALA A 151 12.57 -16.53 -5.96
CA ALA A 151 12.17 -17.89 -5.60
C ALA A 151 13.46 -18.69 -5.37
N GLU A 152 13.47 -19.47 -4.29
CA GLU A 152 14.49 -20.51 -4.10
C GLU A 152 14.26 -21.69 -5.06
#